data_AF-A0A2W5NI85-F1
#
_entry.id   AF-A0A2W5NI85-F1
#
_cell.length_a   1.000
_cell.length_b   1.000
_cell.length_c   1.000
_cell.angle_alpha   90.00
_cell.angle_beta   90.00
_cell.angle_gamma   90.00
#
_symmetry.space_group_name_H-M   'P 1'
#
loop_
_entity.id
_entity.type
_entity.pdbx_description
1 polymer ?
#
loop_
_entity_poly.entity_id
_entity_poly.type
_entity_poly.pdbx_seq_one_letter_code
_entity_poly.pdbx_strand_id
1 'polypeptide(L)'
;MPATALSWRRLSWCIGPLFMLVLALLTLASARADTAREPLRLSRQDGGMAAVHALQVLEDDSRALTIEQVRSAPDIARFAYPQDPLRGKEADRVLWFRLEMRLADPADASRDWLMVVPTVSTHEIRFYGPFDADGKALAPVVVTGMRHPWASRPAASEQMAWRFRLPGPGIYTAYFRVESTFARIYDVKIWDPVDYLQSTQDKRMFDALTYGLL
;
A
#
# COMPACT_ATOMS: atom_id res chain seq x y z
N MET A 1 -74.84 -16.80 -30.90
CA MET A 1 -73.49 -17.32 -31.28
C MET A 1 -72.51 -16.16 -31.18
N PRO A 2 -71.64 -16.08 -30.15
CA PRO A 2 -70.89 -14.86 -29.84
C PRO A 2 -69.45 -14.85 -30.40
N ALA A 3 -68.92 -13.63 -30.45
CA ALA A 3 -67.74 -13.16 -31.16
C ALA A 3 -66.39 -13.43 -30.47
N THR A 4 -65.35 -13.45 -31.30
CA THR A 4 -63.93 -13.66 -31.01
C THR A 4 -63.27 -12.41 -30.40
N ALA A 5 -62.64 -12.56 -29.23
CA ALA A 5 -61.81 -11.54 -28.60
C ALA A 5 -60.32 -11.74 -28.96
N LEU A 6 -59.71 -10.69 -29.51
CA LEU A 6 -58.33 -10.61 -29.97
C LEU A 6 -57.35 -10.53 -28.76
N SER A 7 -56.41 -11.46 -28.66
CA SER A 7 -55.50 -11.60 -27.53
C SER A 7 -54.35 -10.59 -27.54
N TRP A 8 -54.45 -9.52 -26.76
CA TRP A 8 -53.38 -8.54 -26.52
C TRP A 8 -52.29 -9.01 -25.52
N ARG A 9 -52.32 -10.27 -25.07
CA ARG A 9 -51.52 -10.75 -23.93
C ARG A 9 -50.07 -11.15 -24.23
N ARG A 10 -49.60 -11.07 -25.48
CA ARG A 10 -48.27 -11.63 -25.85
C ARG A 10 -47.14 -10.61 -25.98
N LEU A 11 -47.43 -9.31 -26.08
CA LEU A 11 -46.37 -8.31 -26.32
C LEU A 11 -45.69 -7.80 -25.03
N SER A 12 -46.33 -8.00 -23.87
CA SER A 12 -45.82 -7.51 -22.57
C SER A 12 -44.79 -8.43 -21.90
N TRP A 13 -44.51 -9.62 -22.47
CA TRP A 13 -43.74 -10.68 -21.81
C TRP A 13 -42.26 -10.77 -22.21
N CYS A 14 -41.77 -9.93 -23.13
CA CYS A 14 -40.35 -9.89 -23.49
C CYS A 14 -39.58 -8.70 -22.90
N ILE A 15 -40.27 -7.67 -22.39
CA ILE A 15 -39.63 -6.44 -21.88
C ILE A 15 -39.09 -6.63 -20.45
N GLY A 16 -39.80 -7.40 -19.61
CA GLY A 16 -39.40 -7.70 -18.23
C GLY A 16 -38.04 -8.42 -18.08
N PRO A 17 -37.75 -9.51 -18.81
CA PRO A 17 -36.48 -10.23 -18.65
C PRO A 17 -35.30 -9.45 -19.22
N LEU A 18 -35.49 -8.68 -20.30
CA LEU A 18 -34.42 -7.84 -20.88
C LEU A 18 -34.05 -6.69 -19.93
N PHE A 19 -35.05 -6.07 -19.30
CA PHE A 19 -34.82 -4.99 -18.34
C PHE A 19 -34.14 -5.50 -17.06
N MET A 20 -34.50 -6.70 -16.57
CA MET A 20 -33.79 -7.33 -15.45
C MET A 20 -32.36 -7.75 -15.80
N LEU A 21 -32.10 -8.21 -17.03
CA LEU A 21 -30.74 -8.55 -17.47
C LEU A 21 -29.84 -7.31 -17.57
N VAL A 22 -30.36 -6.20 -18.09
CA VAL A 22 -29.65 -4.91 -18.17
C VAL A 22 -29.42 -4.34 -16.76
N LEU A 23 -30.38 -4.45 -15.85
CA LEU A 23 -30.22 -4.01 -14.46
C LEU A 23 -29.19 -4.87 -13.70
N ALA A 24 -29.14 -6.18 -13.96
CA ALA A 24 -28.13 -7.08 -13.40
C ALA A 24 -26.72 -6.79 -13.97
N LEU A 25 -26.61 -6.48 -15.26
CA LEU A 25 -25.35 -6.08 -15.89
C LEU A 25 -24.84 -4.72 -15.36
N LEU A 26 -25.73 -3.78 -15.05
CA LEU A 26 -25.37 -2.48 -14.46
C LEU A 26 -24.95 -2.55 -12.99
N THR A 27 -25.49 -3.49 -12.20
CA THR A 27 -25.06 -3.69 -10.80
C THR A 27 -23.74 -4.44 -10.71
N LEU A 28 -23.47 -5.39 -11.63
CA LEU A 28 -22.17 -6.05 -11.72
C LEU A 28 -21.04 -5.10 -12.19
N ALA A 29 -21.35 -4.11 -13.04
CA ALA A 29 -20.38 -3.11 -13.49
C ALA A 29 -20.02 -2.06 -12.41
N SER A 30 -20.90 -1.81 -11.43
CA SER A 30 -20.69 -0.79 -10.40
C SER A 30 -19.81 -1.24 -9.23
N ALA A 31 -19.40 -2.51 -9.17
CA ALA A 31 -18.70 -3.08 -8.00
C ALA A 31 -17.17 -2.84 -7.98
N ARG A 32 -16.59 -2.10 -8.95
CA ARG A 32 -15.13 -1.90 -9.04
C ARG A 32 -14.69 -0.48 -9.41
N ALA A 33 -15.45 0.53 -9.01
CA ALA A 33 -14.89 1.88 -8.95
C ALA A 33 -14.17 2.03 -7.60
N ASP A 34 -13.00 1.42 -7.47
CA ASP A 34 -12.07 1.81 -6.40
C ASP A 34 -11.68 3.25 -6.72
N THR A 35 -12.17 4.20 -5.93
CA THR A 35 -12.01 5.63 -6.22
C THR A 35 -10.53 5.93 -6.24
N ALA A 36 -9.98 6.24 -7.41
CA ALA A 36 -8.59 6.62 -7.57
C ALA A 36 -8.28 7.79 -6.62
N ARG A 37 -7.58 7.49 -5.53
CA ARG A 37 -7.14 8.48 -4.54
C ARG A 37 -5.94 9.22 -5.12
N GLU A 38 -5.79 10.51 -4.80
CA GLU A 38 -4.63 11.26 -5.25
C GLU A 38 -3.34 10.64 -4.67
N PRO A 39 -2.25 10.53 -5.47
CA PRO A 39 -0.96 10.11 -4.97
C PRO A 39 -0.51 10.94 -3.76
N LEU A 40 0.10 10.30 -2.77
CA LEU A 40 0.57 10.94 -1.55
C LEU A 40 1.56 12.06 -1.89
N ARG A 41 1.24 13.30 -1.49
CA ARG A 41 2.10 14.46 -1.71
C ARG A 41 3.19 14.53 -0.63
N LEU A 42 4.39 14.07 -0.96
CA LEU A 42 5.54 14.10 -0.07
C LEU A 42 5.92 15.53 0.28
N SER A 43 5.87 15.83 1.57
CA SER A 43 6.32 17.09 2.16
C SER A 43 6.96 16.78 3.50
N ARG A 44 7.94 17.57 3.91
CA ARG A 44 8.50 17.47 5.26
C ARG A 44 7.43 17.91 6.26
N GLN A 45 7.20 17.09 7.28
CA GLN A 45 6.25 17.37 8.36
C GLN A 45 6.91 17.02 9.69
N ASP A 46 6.72 17.88 10.68
CA ASP A 46 7.16 17.63 12.04
C ASP A 46 6.44 16.36 12.57
N GLY A 47 7.22 15.40 13.07
CA GLY A 47 6.67 14.12 13.56
C GLY A 47 6.35 13.07 12.48
N GLY A 48 6.78 13.32 11.24
CA GLY A 48 6.67 12.40 10.12
C GLY A 48 5.27 12.41 9.48
N MET A 49 5.25 12.36 8.15
CA MET A 49 4.02 12.36 7.38
C MET A 49 3.38 10.97 7.36
N ALA A 50 2.15 10.85 7.84
CA ALA A 50 1.41 9.58 7.80
C ALA A 50 1.12 9.16 6.35
N ALA A 51 1.53 7.95 5.97
CA ALA A 51 1.28 7.37 4.65
C ALA A 51 0.16 6.33 4.66
N VAL A 52 -0.27 5.87 5.84
CA VAL A 52 -1.24 4.77 5.98
C VAL A 52 -2.55 4.97 5.21
N HIS A 53 -3.03 6.21 5.10
CA HIS A 53 -4.29 6.53 4.40
C HIS A 53 -4.19 6.41 2.87
N ALA A 54 -2.98 6.43 2.33
CA ALA A 54 -2.68 6.30 0.90
C ALA A 54 -2.16 4.90 0.54
N LEU A 55 -2.04 3.99 1.51
CA LEU A 55 -1.62 2.62 1.26
C LEU A 55 -2.79 1.78 0.73
N GLN A 56 -2.53 1.12 -0.40
CA GLN A 56 -3.37 0.03 -0.86
C GLN A 56 -2.74 -1.30 -0.46
N VAL A 57 -3.58 -2.31 -0.24
CA VAL A 57 -3.17 -3.61 0.26
C VAL A 57 -3.69 -4.71 -0.65
N LEU A 58 -2.86 -5.72 -0.86
CA LEU A 58 -3.16 -6.96 -1.53
C LEU A 58 -2.75 -8.12 -0.63
N GLU A 59 -3.69 -9.00 -0.29
CA GLU A 59 -3.39 -10.25 0.40
C GLU A 59 -2.93 -11.32 -0.60
N ASP A 60 -1.82 -11.98 -0.29
CA ASP A 60 -1.26 -13.09 -1.03
C ASP A 60 -1.26 -14.36 -0.17
N ASP A 61 -2.37 -15.10 -0.23
CA ASP A 61 -2.52 -16.39 0.46
C ASP A 61 -1.61 -17.47 -0.14
N SER A 62 -1.22 -17.33 -1.41
CA SER A 62 -0.30 -18.28 -2.08
C SER A 62 1.15 -18.10 -1.64
N ARG A 63 1.48 -16.91 -1.11
CA ARG A 63 2.83 -16.46 -0.72
C ARG A 63 3.83 -16.41 -1.88
N ALA A 64 3.39 -16.68 -3.10
CA ALA A 64 4.21 -16.90 -4.28
C ALA A 64 4.23 -15.69 -5.22
N LEU A 65 3.45 -14.64 -4.96
CA LEU A 65 3.46 -13.45 -5.80
C LEU A 65 4.84 -12.77 -5.75
N THR A 66 5.30 -12.37 -6.93
CA THR A 66 6.57 -11.66 -7.15
C THR A 66 6.31 -10.18 -7.43
N ILE A 67 7.35 -9.35 -7.36
CA ILE A 67 7.22 -7.91 -7.66
C ILE A 67 6.81 -7.67 -9.12
N GLU A 68 7.23 -8.52 -10.04
CA GLU A 68 6.85 -8.48 -11.45
C GLU A 68 5.36 -8.75 -11.65
N GLN A 69 4.81 -9.73 -10.91
CA GLN A 69 3.39 -10.08 -10.98
C GLN A 69 2.52 -8.98 -10.36
N VAL A 70 2.82 -8.50 -9.16
CA VAL A 70 1.99 -7.47 -8.49
C VAL A 70 2.00 -6.11 -9.19
N ARG A 71 2.96 -5.87 -10.07
CA ARG A 71 3.03 -4.69 -10.95
C ARG A 71 2.31 -4.89 -12.28
N SER A 72 1.80 -6.09 -12.58
CA SER A 72 1.02 -6.36 -13.78
C SER A 72 -0.40 -5.78 -13.65
N ALA A 73 -1.00 -5.37 -14.77
CA ALA A 73 -2.35 -4.78 -14.77
C ALA A 73 -3.43 -5.62 -14.05
N PRO A 74 -3.46 -6.97 -14.19
CA PRO A 74 -4.41 -7.80 -13.45
C PRO A 74 -4.26 -7.71 -11.92
N ASP A 75 -3.03 -7.67 -11.42
CA ASP A 75 -2.78 -7.64 -9.97
C ASP A 75 -2.85 -6.23 -9.38
N ILE A 76 -2.51 -5.20 -10.16
CA ILE A 76 -2.75 -3.80 -9.76
C ILE A 76 -4.23 -3.59 -9.40
N ALA A 77 -5.16 -4.19 -10.16
CA ALA A 77 -6.59 -4.09 -9.90
C ALA A 77 -7.08 -4.85 -8.65
N ARG A 78 -6.22 -5.67 -8.03
CA ARG A 78 -6.53 -6.40 -6.78
C ARG A 78 -6.13 -5.61 -5.53
N PHE A 79 -5.29 -4.59 -5.65
CA PHE A 79 -4.94 -3.70 -4.55
C PHE A 79 -6.16 -2.87 -4.17
N ALA A 80 -6.54 -2.90 -2.89
CA ALA A 80 -7.67 -2.14 -2.38
C ALA A 80 -7.23 -1.25 -1.21
N TYR A 81 -7.92 -0.12 -1.03
CA TYR A 81 -7.77 0.67 0.19
C TYR A 81 -8.43 -0.07 1.36
N PRO A 82 -7.71 -0.35 2.46
CA PRO A 82 -8.28 -1.03 3.61
C PRO A 82 -9.37 -0.16 4.26
N GLN A 83 -10.57 -0.72 4.50
CA GLN A 83 -11.69 0.00 5.11
C GLN A 83 -11.51 0.28 6.61
N ASP A 84 -10.75 -0.57 7.28
CA ASP A 84 -10.31 -0.41 8.67
C ASP A 84 -8.78 -0.53 8.63
N PRO A 85 -8.00 0.40 9.21
CA PRO A 85 -6.54 0.31 9.24
C PRO A 85 -6.10 -1.04 9.79
N LEU A 86 -5.82 -1.97 8.86
CA LEU A 86 -5.19 -3.28 9.00
C LEU A 86 -5.31 -3.90 10.40
N ARG A 87 -6.54 -4.07 10.90
CA ARG A 87 -6.79 -4.76 12.17
C ARG A 87 -6.18 -6.15 12.09
N GLY A 88 -5.11 -6.32 12.86
CA GLY A 88 -4.30 -7.51 12.96
C GLY A 88 -5.12 -8.72 13.36
N LYS A 89 -5.58 -9.44 12.36
CA LYS A 89 -5.94 -10.85 12.50
C LYS A 89 -4.67 -11.63 12.25
N GLU A 90 -4.26 -12.40 13.25
CA GLU A 90 -3.23 -13.43 13.11
C GLU A 90 -3.60 -14.31 11.92
N ALA A 91 -2.73 -14.32 10.93
CA ALA A 91 -2.96 -15.06 9.70
C ALA A 91 -1.61 -15.33 9.04
N ASP A 92 -1.43 -16.57 8.60
CA ASP A 92 -0.23 -17.02 7.90
C ASP A 92 -0.23 -16.58 6.43
N ARG A 93 -0.34 -15.27 6.20
CA ARG A 93 -0.42 -14.68 4.85
C ARG A 93 0.67 -13.66 4.62
N VAL A 94 0.93 -13.40 3.34
CA VAL A 94 1.81 -12.33 2.88
C VAL A 94 0.96 -11.13 2.52
N LEU A 95 1.35 -9.96 3.01
CA LEU A 95 0.71 -8.70 2.65
C LEU A 95 1.61 -7.93 1.70
N TRP A 96 1.04 -7.56 0.57
CA TRP A 96 1.63 -6.61 -0.36
C TRP A 96 1.01 -5.24 -0.15
N PHE A 97 1.86 -4.24 -0.10
CA PHE A 97 1.48 -2.85 0.02
C PHE A 97 1.93 -2.08 -1.20
N ARG A 98 1.09 -1.15 -1.64
CA ARG A 98 1.34 -0.25 -2.74
C ARG A 98 1.11 1.18 -2.28
N LEU A 99 2.07 2.06 -2.59
CA LEU A 99 2.00 3.48 -2.29
C LEU A 99 2.34 4.27 -3.54
N GLU A 100 1.40 5.05 -4.04
CA GLU A 100 1.68 6.09 -5.03
C GLU A 100 2.06 7.39 -4.32
N MET A 101 3.11 8.04 -4.81
CA MET A 101 3.65 9.25 -4.21
C MET A 101 4.11 10.25 -5.29
N ARG A 102 4.08 11.53 -4.94
CA ARG A 102 4.60 12.64 -5.75
C ARG A 102 5.21 13.68 -4.82
N LEU A 103 6.16 14.48 -5.30
CA LEU A 103 6.65 15.62 -4.52
C LEU A 103 5.55 16.69 -4.38
N ALA A 104 5.40 17.25 -3.18
CA ALA A 104 4.54 18.40 -2.94
C ALA A 104 5.18 19.69 -3.49
N ASP A 105 6.50 19.82 -3.32
CA ASP A 105 7.34 20.90 -3.83
C ASP A 105 8.46 20.30 -4.71
N PRO A 106 8.59 20.73 -5.98
CA PRO A 106 9.71 20.33 -6.83
C PRO A 106 11.11 20.63 -6.26
N ALA A 107 11.24 21.60 -5.34
CA ALA A 107 12.50 21.91 -4.68
C ALA A 107 13.02 20.76 -3.79
N ASP A 108 12.15 19.84 -3.38
CA ASP A 108 12.52 18.62 -2.66
C ASP A 108 13.03 17.51 -3.60
N ALA A 109 13.21 17.79 -4.90
CA ALA A 109 13.92 16.91 -5.80
C ALA A 109 15.30 16.58 -5.20
N SER A 110 15.63 15.29 -5.15
CA SER A 110 16.84 14.73 -4.51
C SER A 110 16.88 14.71 -2.97
N ARG A 111 15.85 15.19 -2.25
CA ARG A 111 15.76 15.00 -0.80
C ARG A 111 15.75 13.50 -0.45
N ASP A 112 16.48 13.14 0.60
CA ASP A 112 16.37 11.83 1.22
C ASP A 112 15.06 11.72 2.01
N TRP A 113 14.29 10.69 1.72
CA TRP A 113 13.09 10.33 2.47
C TRP A 113 13.33 8.98 3.16
N LEU A 114 12.71 8.81 4.33
CA LEU A 114 12.73 7.58 5.09
C LEU A 114 11.30 7.09 5.33
N MET A 115 10.91 6.02 4.66
CA MET A 115 9.67 5.31 5.00
C MET A 115 9.94 4.41 6.19
N VAL A 116 9.14 4.55 7.24
CA VAL A 116 9.23 3.76 8.47
C VAL A 116 7.94 2.97 8.64
N VAL A 117 8.07 1.66 8.68
CA VAL A 117 7.00 0.73 9.03
C VAL A 117 7.18 0.40 10.51
N PRO A 118 6.23 0.77 11.40
CA PRO A 118 6.39 0.71 12.84
C PRO A 118 6.24 -0.73 13.37
N THR A 119 7.14 -1.61 12.94
CA THR A 119 7.19 -3.01 13.32
C THR A 119 8.63 -3.41 13.61
N VAL A 120 8.81 -4.23 14.64
CA VAL A 120 10.10 -4.83 15.01
C VAL A 120 10.08 -6.35 14.84
N SER A 121 8.88 -6.95 14.78
CA SER A 121 8.63 -8.39 14.93
C SER A 121 8.15 -9.07 13.64
N THR A 122 8.49 -8.50 12.49
CA THR A 122 8.15 -9.08 11.17
C THR A 122 9.20 -10.13 10.79
N HIS A 123 8.79 -11.31 10.31
CA HIS A 123 9.74 -12.33 9.86
C HIS A 123 10.62 -11.80 8.73
N GLU A 124 9.99 -11.21 7.72
CA GLU A 124 10.66 -10.59 6.59
C GLU A 124 9.82 -9.43 6.03
N ILE A 125 10.51 -8.35 5.68
CA ILE A 125 9.96 -7.25 4.89
C ILE A 125 10.88 -6.98 3.71
N ARG A 126 10.28 -6.78 2.54
CA ARG A 126 11.00 -6.41 1.31
C ARG A 126 10.45 -5.11 0.75
N PHE A 127 11.32 -4.15 0.44
CA PHE A 127 10.94 -2.89 -0.18
C PHE A 127 11.41 -2.87 -1.64
N TYR A 128 10.55 -2.36 -2.53
CA TYR A 128 10.79 -2.26 -3.96
C TYR A 128 10.44 -0.85 -4.46
N GLY A 129 11.23 -0.35 -5.42
CA GLY A 129 11.01 0.94 -6.06
C GLY A 129 11.84 2.08 -5.44
N PRO A 130 11.29 3.29 -5.28
CA PRO A 130 10.09 3.75 -5.97
C PRO A 130 10.29 3.54 -7.48
N PHE A 131 9.24 3.13 -8.18
CA PHE A 131 9.26 2.97 -9.63
C PHE A 131 8.76 4.27 -10.27
N ASP A 132 9.47 4.78 -11.28
CA ASP A 132 9.00 5.90 -12.11
C ASP A 132 7.95 5.46 -13.13
N ALA A 133 7.50 6.40 -13.96
CA ALA A 133 6.50 6.15 -15.01
C ALA A 133 6.96 5.13 -16.06
N ASP A 134 8.27 5.03 -16.30
CA ASP A 134 8.88 4.05 -17.22
C ASP A 134 9.07 2.68 -16.55
N GLY A 135 8.72 2.57 -15.26
CA GLY A 135 8.82 1.35 -14.48
C GLY A 135 10.24 1.03 -14.00
N LYS A 136 11.17 1.99 -14.05
CA LYS A 136 12.53 1.85 -13.54
C LYS A 136 12.54 2.05 -12.02
N ALA A 137 13.21 1.13 -11.32
CA ALA A 137 13.42 1.26 -9.88
C ALA A 137 14.47 2.34 -9.57
N LEU A 138 14.14 3.24 -8.65
CA LEU A 138 15.00 4.36 -8.24
C LEU A 138 15.83 4.07 -6.98
N ALA A 139 15.53 2.99 -6.26
CA ALA A 139 16.34 2.49 -5.14
C ALA A 139 16.53 0.97 -5.25
N PRO A 140 17.62 0.42 -4.68
CA PRO A 140 17.82 -1.02 -4.61
C PRO A 140 16.75 -1.68 -3.74
N VAL A 141 16.49 -2.96 -4.02
CA VAL A 141 15.63 -3.78 -3.17
C VAL A 141 16.27 -3.92 -1.80
N VAL A 142 15.49 -3.65 -0.75
CA VAL A 142 15.90 -3.88 0.64
C VAL A 142 15.15 -5.07 1.17
N VAL A 143 15.88 -6.05 1.70
CA VAL A 143 15.33 -7.23 2.39
C VAL A 143 15.84 -7.22 3.81
N THR A 144 14.93 -7.23 4.78
CA THR A 144 15.25 -7.20 6.21
C THR A 144 14.15 -7.88 7.02
N GLY A 145 14.26 -7.93 8.35
CA GLY A 145 13.33 -8.67 9.22
C GLY A 145 14.06 -9.51 10.28
N MET A 146 13.31 -10.27 11.07
CA MET A 146 13.86 -11.14 12.11
C MET A 146 14.67 -12.32 11.54
N ARG A 147 14.41 -12.73 10.30
CA ARG A 147 15.18 -13.79 9.63
C ARG A 147 16.48 -13.31 8.99
N HIS A 148 16.77 -12.01 9.06
CA HIS A 148 17.92 -11.38 8.42
C HIS A 148 18.86 -10.77 9.46
N PRO A 149 20.19 -10.74 9.23
CA PRO A 149 21.13 -10.10 10.15
C PRO A 149 20.81 -8.62 10.37
N TRP A 150 21.15 -8.08 11.54
CA TRP A 150 20.94 -6.65 11.87
C TRP A 150 21.52 -5.70 10.81
N ALA A 151 22.68 -6.06 10.23
CA ALA A 151 23.34 -5.30 9.17
C ALA A 151 22.50 -5.12 7.88
N SER A 152 21.41 -5.89 7.71
CA SER A 152 20.45 -5.71 6.61
C SER A 152 19.57 -4.46 6.74
N ARG A 153 19.55 -3.79 7.91
CA ARG A 153 18.67 -2.65 8.20
C ARG A 153 19.30 -1.33 7.73
N PRO A 154 18.75 -0.66 6.70
CA PRO A 154 19.40 0.51 6.08
C PRO A 154 19.54 1.75 6.98
N ALA A 155 18.69 1.87 8.01
CA ALA A 155 18.69 3.01 8.92
C ALA A 155 19.26 2.69 10.32
N ALA A 156 19.84 1.49 10.50
CA ALA A 156 20.27 0.97 11.81
C ALA A 156 19.20 1.19 12.90
N SER A 157 17.93 1.04 12.53
CA SER A 157 16.77 1.23 13.41
C SER A 157 16.13 -0.12 13.75
N GLU A 158 15.60 -0.23 14.97
CA GLU A 158 14.78 -1.36 15.39
C GLU A 158 13.49 -1.45 14.59
N GLN A 159 12.98 -0.31 14.13
CA GLN A 159 11.84 -0.27 13.23
C GLN A 159 12.30 -0.53 11.79
N MET A 160 11.46 -1.21 11.02
CA MET A 160 11.76 -1.48 9.61
C MET A 160 11.68 -0.18 8.81
N ALA A 161 12.79 0.22 8.20
CA ALA A 161 12.87 1.49 7.51
C ALA A 161 13.56 1.35 6.15
N TRP A 162 13.16 2.21 5.22
CA TRP A 162 13.63 2.20 3.84
C TRP A 162 13.88 3.63 3.36
N ARG A 163 15.09 3.85 2.84
CA ARG A 163 15.55 5.16 2.33
C ARG A 163 15.35 5.23 0.82
N PHE A 164 14.83 6.35 0.33
CA PHE A 164 14.63 6.58 -1.09
C PHE A 164 14.70 8.08 -1.43
N ARG A 165 14.79 8.40 -2.72
CA ARG A 165 14.75 9.76 -3.27
C ARG A 165 13.81 9.81 -4.46
N LEU A 166 13.18 10.97 -4.68
CA LEU A 166 12.42 11.25 -5.90
C LEU A 166 13.19 12.30 -6.73
N PRO A 167 13.48 12.02 -8.01
CA PRO A 167 14.35 12.88 -8.84
C PRO A 167 13.68 14.18 -9.30
N GLY A 168 12.36 14.29 -9.23
CA GLY A 168 11.64 15.47 -9.68
C GLY A 168 10.12 15.25 -9.73
N PRO A 169 9.38 16.14 -10.43
CA PRO A 169 7.95 16.01 -10.63
C PRO A 169 7.59 14.69 -11.33
N GLY A 170 6.58 14.00 -10.82
CA GLY A 170 6.15 12.70 -11.34
C GLY A 170 5.36 11.93 -10.30
N ILE A 171 4.70 10.85 -10.74
CA ILE A 171 4.12 9.85 -9.86
C ILE A 171 5.09 8.70 -9.77
N TYR A 172 5.40 8.30 -8.55
CA TYR A 172 6.27 7.18 -8.25
C TYR A 172 5.50 6.16 -7.44
N THR A 173 5.75 4.87 -7.68
CA THR A 173 5.07 3.81 -6.94
C THR A 173 6.07 3.02 -6.13
N ALA A 174 5.90 2.94 -4.82
CA ALA A 174 6.65 2.03 -3.96
C ALA A 174 5.80 0.81 -3.63
N TYR A 175 6.47 -0.33 -3.49
CA TYR A 175 5.85 -1.56 -3.01
C TYR A 175 6.62 -2.10 -1.83
N PHE A 176 5.92 -2.72 -0.89
CA PHE A 176 6.58 -3.54 0.11
C PHE A 176 5.80 -4.80 0.42
N ARG A 177 6.54 -5.90 0.55
CA ARG A 177 6.04 -7.24 0.90
C ARG A 177 6.33 -7.49 2.36
N VAL A 178 5.33 -7.92 3.12
CA VAL A 178 5.45 -8.22 4.54
C VAL A 178 5.04 -9.65 4.77
N GLU A 179 5.95 -10.43 5.35
CA GLU A 179 5.68 -11.75 5.90
C GLU A 179 5.70 -11.65 7.43
N SER A 180 4.53 -11.75 8.04
CA SER A 180 4.37 -11.65 9.49
C SER A 180 3.23 -12.54 9.97
N THR A 181 3.38 -13.14 11.15
CA THR A 181 2.27 -13.73 11.90
C THR A 181 1.41 -12.66 12.57
N PHE A 182 1.97 -11.47 12.80
CA PHE A 182 1.30 -10.33 13.42
C PHE A 182 1.17 -9.18 12.41
N ALA A 183 -0.02 -8.99 11.84
CA ALA A 183 -0.29 -7.82 11.00
C ALA A 183 -0.59 -6.61 11.89
N ARG A 184 0.45 -5.91 12.39
CA ARG A 184 0.31 -4.61 13.08
C ARG A 184 1.01 -3.53 12.26
N ILE A 185 0.41 -3.14 11.13
CA ILE A 185 0.93 -2.06 10.29
C ILE A 185 -0.12 -0.94 10.29
N TYR A 186 -0.10 -0.12 11.35
CA TYR A 186 -1.13 0.89 11.56
C TYR A 186 -0.68 2.32 11.25
N ASP A 187 0.62 2.57 11.20
CA ASP A 187 1.13 3.95 11.18
C ASP A 187 2.42 4.05 10.36
N VAL A 188 2.39 3.58 9.12
CA VAL A 188 3.50 3.81 8.18
C VAL A 188 3.64 5.31 8.00
N LYS A 189 4.86 5.82 8.25
CA LYS A 189 5.19 7.23 8.13
C LYS A 189 6.37 7.44 7.20
N ILE A 190 6.36 8.56 6.49
CA ILE A 190 7.48 9.04 5.69
C ILE A 190 8.09 10.23 6.41
N TRP A 191 9.39 10.15 6.63
CA TRP A 191 10.15 11.11 7.42
C TRP A 191 11.23 11.78 6.57
N ASP A 192 11.58 12.99 6.97
CA ASP A 192 12.95 13.45 6.78
C ASP A 192 13.88 12.64 7.73
N PRO A 193 15.01 12.11 7.25
CA PRO A 193 15.91 11.30 8.08
C PRO A 193 16.43 12.01 9.33
N VAL A 194 16.62 13.33 9.29
CA VAL A 194 17.09 14.12 10.43
C VAL A 194 16.00 14.21 11.49
N ASP A 195 14.77 14.48 11.07
CA ASP A 195 13.62 14.56 11.98
C ASP A 195 13.33 13.20 12.63
N TYR A 196 13.47 12.11 11.87
CA TYR A 196 13.36 10.77 12.41
C TYR A 196 14.41 10.51 13.49
N LEU A 197 15.68 10.84 13.22
CA LEU A 197 16.76 10.67 14.19
C LEU A 197 16.47 11.42 15.49
N GLN A 198 16.06 12.69 15.38
CA GLN A 198 15.67 13.52 16.52
C GLN A 198 14.49 12.90 17.30
N SER A 199 13.46 12.41 16.60
CA SER A 199 12.30 11.79 17.26
C SER A 199 12.64 10.53 18.08
N THR A 200 13.77 9.88 17.79
CA THR A 200 14.25 8.69 18.52
C THR A 200 15.28 8.99 19.59
N GLN A 201 15.68 10.25 19.77
CA GLN A 201 16.75 10.65 20.68
C GLN A 201 16.42 10.32 22.14
N ASP A 202 15.20 10.62 22.60
CA ASP A 202 14.79 10.34 23.98
C ASP A 202 14.84 8.85 24.32
N LYS A 203 14.38 8.00 23.39
CA LYS A 203 14.51 6.54 23.52
C LYS A 203 15.97 6.11 23.61
N ARG A 204 16.84 6.66 22.75
CA ARG A 204 18.27 6.33 22.78
C ARG A 204 18.95 6.78 24.08
N MET A 205 18.60 7.95 24.61
CA MET A 205 19.11 8.39 25.91
C MET A 205 18.65 7.47 27.04
N PHE A 206 17.39 7.05 27.02
CA PHE A 206 16.87 6.08 27.98
C PHE A 206 17.57 4.71 27.87
N ASP A 207 17.74 4.20 26.64
CA ASP A 207 18.42 2.94 26.37
C ASP A 207 19.91 3.03 26.79
N ALA A 208 20.57 4.17 26.56
CA ALA A 208 21.94 4.43 27.00
C ALA A 208 22.07 4.41 28.53
N LEU A 209 21.16 5.07 29.24
CA LEU A 209 21.13 5.08 30.71
C LEU A 209 20.85 3.70 31.30
N THR A 210 19.99 2.92 30.66
CA THR A 210 19.53 1.62 31.18
C THR A 210 20.51 0.49 30.85
N TYR A 211 21.08 0.49 29.64
CA TYR A 211 21.92 -0.59 29.14
C TYR A 211 23.41 -0.25 29.08
N GLY A 212 23.81 0.99 29.36
CA GLY A 212 25.22 1.42 29.38
C GLY A 212 25.86 1.56 27.99
N LEU A 213 25.05 1.77 26.94
CA LEU A 213 25.50 1.96 25.55
C LEU A 213 25.54 3.46 25.22
N LEU A 214 26.75 4.02 25.06
CA LEU A 214 26.99 5.35 24.47
C LEU A 214 27.34 5.22 22.98
#